data_AF-A0A3D2B094-F1
#
_entry.id   AF-A0A3D2B094-F1
#
_cell.length_a   1.000
_cell.length_b   1.000
_cell.length_c   1.000
_cell.angle_alpha   90.00
_cell.angle_beta   90.00
_cell.angle_gamma   90.00
#
_symmetry.space_group_name_H-M   'P 1'
#
loop_
_entity.id
_entity.type
_entity.pdbx_description
1 polymer ?
#
loop_
_entity_poly.entity_id
_entity_poly.type
_entity_poly.pdbx_seq_one_letter_code
_entity_poly.pdbx_strand_id
1 'polypeptide(L)'
;PPPPPPPPPPPPPPTEEELFEALTLAELNAQAPLASVYFDYDEAELLDDARAAVQRNAEWMQRWTGTRIMVEGHCDERGTNEYNLGLGERRATAVVDYLTGLGISANRIAMVSKGEEEPTCSDSAEGCWSRNRRGNFIITAK
;
A
#
# COMPACT_ATOMS: atom_id res chain seq x y z
N PRO A 1 -39.60 37.88 32.20
CA PRO A 1 -38.45 36.95 32.16
C PRO A 1 -37.49 37.33 31.02
N PRO A 2 -36.18 37.41 31.26
CA PRO A 2 -35.23 37.55 30.17
C PRO A 2 -35.31 36.31 29.25
N PRO A 3 -35.13 36.47 27.93
CA PRO A 3 -35.08 35.33 27.01
C PRO A 3 -33.92 34.39 27.40
N PRO A 4 -34.10 33.07 27.28
CA PRO A 4 -33.03 32.12 27.53
C PRO A 4 -31.84 32.44 26.62
N PRO A 5 -30.60 32.34 27.12
CA PRO A 5 -29.42 32.55 26.29
C PRO A 5 -29.46 31.59 25.08
N PRO A 6 -29.00 32.03 23.90
CA PRO A 6 -28.93 31.16 22.74
C PRO A 6 -28.07 29.93 23.06
N PRO A 7 -28.41 28.75 22.50
CA PRO A 7 -27.59 27.57 22.69
C PRO A 7 -26.16 27.84 22.20
N PRO A 8 -25.14 27.25 22.85
CA PRO A 8 -23.77 27.39 22.40
C PRO A 8 -23.63 26.89 20.95
N PRO A 9 -22.75 27.49 20.15
CA PRO A 9 -22.50 27.03 18.79
C PRO A 9 -22.03 25.56 18.81
N PRO A 10 -22.39 24.75 17.78
CA PRO A 10 -21.89 23.40 17.67
C PRO A 10 -20.36 23.40 17.61
N PRO A 11 -19.68 22.37 18.15
CA PRO A 11 -18.24 22.25 18.03
C PRO A 11 -17.82 22.25 16.54
N PRO A 12 -16.63 22.77 16.20
CA PRO A 12 -16.11 22.69 14.84
C PRO A 12 -15.99 21.22 14.40
N PRO A 13 -16.13 20.93 13.10
CA PRO A 13 -15.87 19.59 12.59
C PRO A 13 -14.41 19.21 12.85
N PRO A 14 -14.12 17.91 13.08
CA PRO A 14 -12.75 17.44 13.27
C PRO A 14 -11.90 17.69 12.02
N THR A 15 -10.62 18.00 12.24
CA THR A 15 -9.60 18.19 11.21
C THR A 15 -9.21 16.86 10.54
N GLU A 16 -8.54 16.94 9.38
CA GLU A 16 -8.07 15.74 8.67
C GLU A 16 -7.07 14.91 9.51
N GLU A 17 -6.19 15.59 10.26
CA GLU A 17 -5.24 14.94 11.17
C GLU A 17 -5.96 14.22 12.31
N GLU A 18 -6.97 14.86 12.92
CA GLU A 18 -7.78 14.22 13.98
C GLU A 18 -8.55 13.01 13.46
N LEU A 19 -9.08 13.09 12.24
CA LEU A 19 -9.73 11.96 11.58
C LEU A 19 -8.74 10.82 11.31
N PHE A 20 -7.55 11.12 10.80
CA PHE A 20 -6.48 10.14 10.60
C PHE A 20 -6.04 9.50 11.92
N GLU A 21 -5.96 10.28 12.99
CA GLU A 21 -5.60 9.77 14.30
C GLU A 21 -6.66 8.86 14.92
N ALA A 22 -7.93 9.13 14.64
CA ALA A 22 -9.04 8.31 15.10
C ALA A 22 -9.16 6.95 14.39
N LEU A 23 -8.67 6.82 13.15
CA LEU A 23 -8.74 5.57 12.39
C LEU A 23 -7.85 4.49 13.01
N THR A 24 -8.32 3.25 13.03
CA THR A 24 -7.47 2.08 13.28
C THR A 24 -6.65 1.73 12.03
N LEU A 25 -5.57 0.96 12.20
CA LEU A 25 -4.78 0.46 11.05
C LEU A 25 -5.64 -0.36 10.06
N ALA A 26 -6.61 -1.11 10.57
CA ALA A 26 -7.50 -1.91 9.72
C ALA A 26 -8.43 -1.03 8.88
N GLU A 27 -9.04 -0.01 9.49
CA GLU A 27 -9.89 0.95 8.77
C GLU A 27 -9.08 1.78 7.77
N LEU A 28 -7.86 2.16 8.13
CA LEU A 28 -6.95 2.90 7.24
C LEU A 28 -6.55 2.05 6.03
N ASN A 29 -6.18 0.78 6.23
CA ASN A 29 -5.88 -0.13 5.11
C ASN A 29 -7.12 -0.43 4.27
N ALA A 30 -8.32 -0.51 4.86
CA ALA A 30 -9.58 -0.72 4.14
C ALA A 30 -9.93 0.46 3.22
N GLN A 31 -9.46 1.67 3.53
CA GLN A 31 -9.59 2.84 2.64
C GLN A 31 -8.60 2.80 1.46
N ALA A 32 -7.66 1.85 1.46
CA ALA A 32 -6.63 1.66 0.44
C ALA A 32 -5.93 2.97 -0.01
N PRO A 33 -5.39 3.78 0.92
CA PRO A 33 -4.70 5.02 0.58
C PRO A 33 -3.41 4.77 -0.23
N LEU A 34 -2.85 3.57 -0.15
CA LEU A 34 -1.69 3.12 -0.91
C LEU A 34 -2.15 2.13 -1.97
N ALA A 35 -1.94 2.46 -3.24
CA ALA A 35 -2.33 1.60 -4.36
C ALA A 35 -1.35 0.44 -4.53
N SER A 36 -1.87 -0.76 -4.81
CA SER A 36 -1.03 -1.85 -5.31
C SER A 36 -0.41 -1.49 -6.66
N VAL A 37 0.77 -2.05 -6.92
CA VAL A 37 1.44 -1.95 -8.23
C VAL A 37 1.50 -3.30 -8.89
N TYR A 38 1.56 -3.33 -10.23
CA TYR A 38 1.48 -4.57 -11.00
C TYR A 38 2.74 -4.76 -11.84
N PHE A 39 3.01 -6.02 -12.17
CA PHE A 39 4.19 -6.45 -12.91
C PHE A 39 3.81 -7.34 -14.09
N ASP A 40 4.65 -7.29 -15.12
CA ASP A 40 4.57 -8.22 -16.24
C ASP A 40 4.96 -9.64 -15.83
N TYR A 41 4.61 -10.59 -16.71
CA TYR A 41 4.92 -11.99 -16.49
C TYR A 41 6.43 -12.20 -16.38
N ASP A 42 6.85 -12.92 -15.33
CA ASP A 42 8.25 -13.21 -15.00
C ASP A 42 9.15 -11.99 -14.74
N GLU A 43 8.57 -10.79 -14.67
CA GLU A 43 9.31 -9.54 -14.50
C GLU A 43 9.19 -8.98 -13.08
N ALA A 44 10.22 -8.23 -12.67
CA ALA A 44 10.25 -7.46 -11.43
C ALA A 44 10.54 -5.96 -11.67
N GLU A 45 10.66 -5.54 -12.93
CA GLU A 45 10.83 -4.13 -13.27
C GLU A 45 9.52 -3.35 -13.07
N LEU A 46 9.63 -2.14 -12.51
CA LEU A 46 8.52 -1.20 -12.46
C LEU A 46 8.42 -0.45 -13.80
N LEU A 47 7.33 -0.71 -14.53
CA LEU A 47 6.95 0.06 -15.70
C LEU A 47 6.36 1.43 -15.31
N ASP A 48 6.11 2.29 -16.29
CA ASP A 48 5.74 3.70 -16.07
C ASP A 48 4.46 3.87 -15.23
N ASP A 49 3.47 3.03 -15.45
CA ASP A 49 2.21 2.99 -14.70
C ASP A 49 2.43 2.55 -13.25
N ALA A 50 3.25 1.51 -13.03
CA ALA A 50 3.66 1.09 -11.69
C ALA A 50 4.48 2.18 -10.97
N ARG A 51 5.44 2.82 -11.65
CA ARG A 51 6.21 3.95 -11.11
C ARG A 51 5.33 5.12 -10.72
N ALA A 52 4.35 5.47 -11.55
CA ALA A 52 3.39 6.53 -11.25
C ALA A 52 2.54 6.19 -10.01
N ALA A 53 2.16 4.93 -9.83
CA ALA A 53 1.46 4.48 -8.62
C ALA A 53 2.35 4.54 -7.37
N VAL A 54 3.59 4.06 -7.43
CA VAL A 54 4.53 4.18 -6.30
C VAL A 54 4.81 5.65 -5.97
N GLN A 55 4.87 6.54 -6.97
CA GLN A 55 5.05 7.96 -6.73
C GLN A 55 3.88 8.57 -5.93
N ARG A 56 2.63 8.27 -6.31
CA ARG A 56 1.46 8.73 -5.54
C ARG A 56 1.47 8.18 -4.12
N ASN A 57 1.88 6.93 -3.94
CA ASN A 57 2.04 6.32 -2.62
C ASN A 57 3.11 7.05 -1.80
N ALA A 58 4.24 7.42 -2.40
CA ALA A 58 5.30 8.17 -1.75
C ALA A 58 4.83 9.57 -1.34
N GLU A 59 4.11 10.29 -2.19
CA GLU A 59 3.52 11.60 -1.89
C GLU A 59 2.57 11.50 -0.67
N TRP A 60 1.74 10.45 -0.61
CA TRP A 60 0.89 10.19 0.55
C TRP A 60 1.73 9.91 1.82
N MET A 61 2.78 9.11 1.73
CA MET A 61 3.67 8.81 2.87
C MET A 61 4.50 10.02 3.33
N GLN A 62 4.75 10.99 2.45
CA GLN A 62 5.39 12.26 2.78
C GLN A 62 4.42 13.20 3.50
N ARG A 63 3.12 13.14 3.22
CA ARG A 63 2.08 13.84 3.99
C ARG A 63 1.94 13.25 5.40
N TRP A 64 1.95 11.92 5.50
CA TRP A 64 1.79 11.19 6.77
C TRP A 64 3.11 10.59 7.24
N THR A 65 4.00 11.43 7.80
CA THR A 65 5.38 11.05 8.11
C THR A 65 5.53 10.00 9.22
N GLY A 66 4.51 9.84 10.07
CA GLY A 66 4.48 8.80 11.12
C GLY A 66 4.25 7.38 10.59
N THR A 67 3.69 7.26 9.38
CA THR A 67 3.26 5.97 8.84
C THR A 67 4.44 5.05 8.51
N ARG A 68 4.33 3.77 8.86
CA ARG A 68 5.21 2.70 8.39
C ARG A 68 4.41 1.71 7.56
N ILE A 69 5.06 1.09 6.58
CA ILE A 69 4.44 0.17 5.65
C ILE A 69 5.20 -1.15 5.57
N MET A 70 4.49 -2.20 5.14
CA MET A 70 5.03 -3.44 4.62
C MET A 70 4.71 -3.52 3.13
N VAL A 71 5.71 -3.78 2.30
CA VAL A 71 5.56 -4.09 0.89
C VAL A 71 5.60 -5.59 0.71
N GLU A 72 4.52 -6.17 0.19
CA GLU A 72 4.44 -7.60 -0.09
C GLU A 72 4.58 -7.85 -1.58
N GLY A 73 5.53 -8.70 -1.96
CA GLY A 73 5.70 -9.13 -3.36
C GLY A 73 4.94 -10.41 -3.65
N HIS A 74 4.06 -10.38 -4.64
CA HIS A 74 3.20 -11.50 -5.04
C HIS A 74 3.45 -11.90 -6.51
N CYS A 75 3.18 -13.16 -6.81
CA CYS A 75 3.30 -13.79 -8.11
C CYS A 75 2.00 -14.51 -8.51
N ASP A 76 1.87 -14.81 -9.79
CA ASP A 76 0.85 -15.77 -10.23
C ASP A 76 1.31 -17.21 -10.02
N GLU A 77 0.40 -18.17 -10.17
CA GLU A 77 0.60 -19.59 -9.84
C GLU A 77 1.58 -20.35 -10.76
N ARG A 78 2.14 -19.68 -11.77
CA ARG A 78 3.00 -20.34 -12.75
C ARG A 78 4.44 -20.33 -12.23
N GLY A 79 5.03 -21.51 -12.10
CA GLY A 79 6.39 -21.69 -11.61
C GLY A 79 6.45 -22.68 -10.45
N THR A 80 7.59 -22.76 -9.78
CA THR A 80 7.66 -23.42 -8.47
C THR A 80 7.45 -22.38 -7.37
N ASN A 81 6.96 -22.80 -6.21
CA ASN A 81 6.81 -21.91 -5.07
C ASN A 81 8.14 -21.22 -4.72
N GLU A 82 9.26 -21.95 -4.69
CA GLU A 82 10.58 -21.37 -4.39
C GLU A 82 10.99 -20.30 -5.40
N TYR A 83 10.70 -20.52 -6.68
CA TYR A 83 10.95 -19.53 -7.73
C TYR A 83 10.09 -18.28 -7.49
N ASN A 84 8.80 -18.48 -7.21
CA ASN A 84 7.84 -17.39 -6.99
C ASN A 84 8.14 -16.61 -5.70
N LEU A 85 8.66 -17.25 -4.66
CA LEU A 85 9.19 -16.57 -3.48
C LEU A 85 10.37 -15.66 -3.85
N GLY A 86 11.33 -16.16 -4.64
CA GLY A 86 12.45 -15.33 -5.12
C GLY A 86 12.00 -14.18 -6.04
N LEU A 87 11.04 -14.42 -6.94
CA LEU A 87 10.50 -13.37 -7.82
C LEU A 87 9.71 -12.31 -7.04
N GLY A 88 8.90 -12.73 -6.06
CA GLY A 88 8.18 -11.81 -5.17
C GLY A 88 9.14 -10.94 -4.35
N GLU A 89 10.26 -11.49 -3.86
CA GLU A 89 11.29 -10.72 -3.15
C GLU A 89 11.91 -9.64 -4.06
N ARG A 90 12.23 -9.99 -5.31
CA ARG A 90 12.74 -9.02 -6.30
C ARG A 90 11.73 -7.89 -6.58
N ARG A 91 10.44 -8.23 -6.71
CA ARG A 91 9.36 -7.25 -6.91
C ARG A 91 9.22 -6.29 -5.72
N ALA A 92 9.21 -6.83 -4.51
CA ALA A 92 9.13 -6.02 -3.31
C ALA A 92 10.37 -5.11 -3.20
N THR A 93 11.57 -5.64 -3.46
CA THR A 93 12.82 -4.87 -3.48
C THR A 93 12.76 -3.71 -4.48
N ALA A 94 12.30 -3.94 -5.71
CA ALA A 94 12.18 -2.88 -6.72
C ALA A 94 11.26 -1.73 -6.27
N VAL A 95 10.16 -2.04 -5.56
CA VAL A 95 9.26 -1.05 -4.97
C VAL A 95 9.96 -0.28 -3.84
N VAL A 96 10.65 -0.98 -2.93
CA VAL A 96 11.39 -0.34 -1.82
C VAL A 96 12.48 0.59 -2.35
N ASP A 97 13.27 0.14 -3.33
CA ASP A 97 14.32 0.94 -3.95
C ASP A 97 13.76 2.20 -4.61
N TYR A 98 12.60 2.08 -5.28
CA TYR A 98 11.97 3.24 -5.89
C TYR A 98 11.39 4.22 -4.85
N LEU A 99 10.71 3.72 -3.80
CA LEU A 99 10.23 4.55 -2.68
C LEU A 99 11.36 5.29 -1.97
N THR A 100 12.49 4.62 -1.73
CA THR A 100 13.65 5.22 -1.08
C THR A 100 14.32 6.26 -1.98
N GLY A 101 14.38 6.01 -3.29
CA GLY A 101 14.79 7.00 -4.30
C GLY A 101 13.91 8.24 -4.34
N LEU A 102 12.62 8.10 -4.00
CA LEU A 102 11.67 9.21 -3.82
C LEU A 102 11.76 9.89 -2.44
N GLY A 103 12.71 9.49 -1.59
CA GLY A 103 12.97 10.12 -0.30
C GLY A 103 12.20 9.54 0.88
N ILE A 104 11.50 8.41 0.72
CA ILE A 104 10.94 7.70 1.88
C ILE A 104 12.06 6.98 2.62
N SER A 105 12.20 7.26 3.91
CA SER A 105 13.24 6.63 4.72
C SER A 105 13.05 5.10 4.80
N ALA A 106 14.12 4.34 4.57
CA ALA A 106 14.10 2.88 4.57
C ALA A 106 13.59 2.28 5.90
N ASN A 107 13.82 2.96 7.04
CA ASN A 107 13.31 2.53 8.34
C ASN A 107 11.77 2.58 8.48
N ARG A 108 11.07 3.18 7.52
CA ARG A 108 9.59 3.22 7.44
C ARG A 108 9.02 2.11 6.57
N ILE A 109 9.88 1.32 5.92
CA ILE A 109 9.47 0.33 4.93
C ILE A 109 10.03 -1.02 5.35
N ALA A 110 9.14 -1.98 5.59
CA ALA A 110 9.48 -3.39 5.64
C ALA A 110 9.07 -4.05 4.32
N MET A 111 9.64 -5.21 4.00
CA MET A 111 9.22 -6.00 2.84
C MET A 111 9.18 -7.49 3.15
N VAL A 112 8.32 -8.21 2.42
CA VAL A 112 8.20 -9.66 2.47
C VAL A 112 7.79 -10.20 1.11
N SER A 113 8.26 -11.39 0.75
CA SER A 113 7.73 -12.12 -0.40
C SER A 113 6.62 -13.07 0.04
N LYS A 114 5.51 -13.03 -0.69
CA LYS A 114 4.38 -13.96 -0.54
C LYS A 114 4.34 -15.00 -1.66
N GLY A 115 5.22 -14.86 -2.66
CA GLY A 115 5.22 -15.73 -3.84
C GLY A 115 3.80 -15.86 -4.41
N GLU A 116 3.37 -17.10 -4.62
CA GLU A 116 2.03 -17.44 -5.12
C GLU A 116 1.03 -17.80 -4.00
N GLU A 117 1.40 -17.65 -2.72
CA GLU A 117 0.65 -18.22 -1.58
C GLU A 117 -0.63 -17.46 -1.22
N GLU A 118 -0.70 -16.16 -1.57
CA GLU A 118 -1.84 -15.28 -1.26
C GLU A 118 -2.43 -14.64 -2.53
N PRO A 119 -3.03 -15.45 -3.43
CA PRO A 119 -3.60 -14.95 -4.67
C PRO A 119 -4.85 -14.10 -4.39
N THR A 120 -4.98 -12.99 -5.10
CA THR A 120 -6.22 -12.17 -5.09
C THR A 120 -7.30 -12.79 -5.98
N CYS A 121 -6.89 -13.59 -6.94
CA CYS A 121 -7.77 -14.28 -7.87
C CYS A 121 -7.21 -15.69 -8.13
N SER A 122 -8.07 -16.70 -8.19
CA SER A 122 -7.68 -18.12 -8.28
C SER A 122 -7.93 -18.78 -9.64
N ASP A 123 -8.42 -18.03 -10.63
CA ASP A 123 -8.64 -18.56 -11.97
C ASP A 123 -7.32 -18.72 -12.73
N SER A 124 -7.12 -19.85 -13.40
CA SER A 124 -5.95 -20.11 -14.24
C SER A 124 -6.04 -19.43 -15.60
N ALA A 125 -6.09 -18.10 -15.62
CA ALA A 125 -6.19 -17.28 -16.82
C ALA A 125 -5.46 -15.94 -16.69
N GLU A 126 -5.01 -15.36 -17.82
CA GLU A 126 -4.21 -14.14 -17.82
C GLU A 126 -4.91 -12.94 -17.14
N GLY A 127 -6.23 -12.83 -17.26
CA GLY A 127 -6.99 -11.78 -16.56
C GLY A 127 -6.92 -11.86 -15.03
N CYS A 128 -6.57 -13.03 -14.50
CA CYS A 128 -6.41 -13.31 -13.08
C CYS A 128 -4.94 -13.25 -12.67
N TRP A 129 -4.06 -13.88 -13.45
CA TRP A 129 -2.60 -13.87 -13.24
C TRP A 129 -2.05 -12.45 -13.16
N SER A 130 -2.46 -11.55 -14.04
CA SER A 130 -2.07 -10.14 -14.01
C SER A 130 -2.41 -9.41 -12.72
N ARG A 131 -3.50 -9.82 -12.03
CA ARG A 131 -3.88 -9.24 -10.73
C ARG A 131 -3.05 -9.80 -9.59
N ASN A 132 -2.53 -11.01 -9.73
CA ASN A 132 -1.71 -11.66 -8.71
C ASN A 132 -0.24 -11.21 -8.76
N ARG A 133 0.27 -10.85 -9.95
CA ARG A 133 1.61 -10.25 -10.14
C ARG A 133 1.63 -8.81 -9.62
N ARG A 134 1.78 -8.62 -8.30
CA ARG A 134 1.64 -7.31 -7.66
C ARG A 134 2.62 -7.06 -6.52
N GLY A 135 2.86 -5.78 -6.26
CA GLY A 135 3.42 -5.26 -5.02
C GLY A 135 2.28 -4.67 -4.20
N ASN A 136 1.90 -5.33 -3.11
CA ASN A 136 0.84 -4.90 -2.22
C ASN A 136 1.41 -4.08 -1.05
N PHE A 137 0.65 -3.10 -0.55
CA PHE A 137 1.08 -2.19 0.51
C PHE A 137 0.17 -2.33 1.72
N ILE A 138 0.76 -2.56 2.89
CA ILE A 138 0.03 -2.64 4.15
C ILE A 138 0.62 -1.61 5.11
N ILE A 139 -0.22 -0.74 5.65
CA ILE A 139 0.15 0.20 6.70
C ILE A 139 0.23 -0.57 8.02
N THR A 140 1.42 -0.54 8.64
CA THR A 140 1.76 -1.31 9.85
C THR A 140 1.89 -0.44 11.10
N ALA A 141 2.05 0.87 10.94
CA ALA A 141 2.03 1.85 12.02
C ALA A 141 1.64 3.23 11.48
N LYS A 142 1.16 4.12 12.35
CA LYS A 142 0.96 5.55 12.09
C LYS A 142 1.42 6.37 13.28
#